data_AF-X1EV22-F1
#
_entry.id   AF-X1EV22-F1
#
_cell.length_a   1.000
_cell.length_b   1.000
_cell.length_c   1.000
_cell.angle_alpha   90.00
_cell.angle_beta   90.00
_cell.angle_gamma   90.00
#
_symmetry.space_group_name_H-M   'P 1'
#
loop_
_entity.id
_entity.type
_entity.pdbx_description
1 polymer ?
#
loop_
_entity_poly.entity_id
_entity_poly.type
_entity_poly.pdbx_seq_one_letter_code
_entity_poly.pdbx_strand_id
1 'polypeptide(L)'
;GFIELYFDGLGEENYSEAITNQALVERIVRGEIFTLGRKYLSGSVKVELHPLFNVFLTSINNIADPSGILQPYAVWDLTKSFQLTFGGTMPWGGSETEFGGFTMPGTEFQFQPSVNAFLWLTYYF
;
A
#
# COMPACT_ATOMS: atom_id res chain seq x y z
N GLY A 1 -13.77 11.15 4.11
CA GLY A 1 -12.78 10.47 3.26
C GLY A 1 -12.00 11.49 2.48
N PHE A 2 -10.98 11.06 1.76
CA PHE A 2 -10.18 11.90 0.87
C PHE A 2 -9.83 11.14 -0.41
N ILE A 3 -9.41 11.91 -1.42
CA ILE A 3 -8.78 11.42 -2.65
C ILE A 3 -7.49 12.21 -2.80
N GLU A 4 -6.40 11.54 -3.13
CA GLU A 4 -5.10 12.14 -3.33
C GLU A 4 -4.47 11.62 -4.64
N LEU A 5 -3.81 12.54 -5.34
CA LEU A 5 -3.00 12.25 -6.51
C LEU A 5 -1.53 12.42 -6.12
N TYR A 6 -0.76 11.35 -6.23
CA TYR A 6 0.67 11.35 -5.97
C TYR A 6 1.44 11.24 -7.29
N PHE A 7 2.46 12.07 -7.45
CA PHE A 7 3.35 12.07 -8.62
C PHE A 7 4.81 12.07 -8.18
N ASP A 8 5.59 11.12 -8.71
CA ASP A 8 7.04 11.05 -8.55
C ASP A 8 7.74 11.21 -9.91
N GLY A 9 8.63 12.20 -9.99
CA GLY A 9 9.42 12.49 -11.17
C GLY A 9 10.52 11.46 -11.44
N LEU A 10 10.92 10.67 -10.42
CA LEU A 10 11.93 9.64 -10.55
C LEU A 10 11.38 8.24 -10.81
N GLY A 11 10.09 7.99 -10.56
CA GLY A 11 9.48 6.68 -10.79
C GLY A 11 9.62 6.22 -12.24
N GLU A 12 9.44 4.94 -12.53
CA GLU A 12 9.53 4.39 -13.89
C GLU A 12 8.30 3.54 -14.22
N GLU A 13 7.92 3.51 -15.50
CA GLU A 13 6.80 2.69 -15.98
C GLU A 13 7.25 1.26 -16.34
N ASN A 14 8.55 1.06 -16.56
CA ASN A 14 9.16 -0.25 -16.69
C ASN A 14 9.80 -0.66 -15.36
N TYR A 15 9.12 -1.53 -14.60
CA TYR A 15 9.55 -1.90 -13.24
C TYR A 15 10.86 -2.69 -13.20
N SER A 16 11.14 -3.46 -14.25
CA SER A 16 12.42 -4.14 -14.43
C SER A 16 13.56 -3.12 -14.53
N GLU A 17 13.35 -2.01 -15.24
CA GLU A 17 14.34 -0.91 -15.32
C GLU A 17 14.38 -0.09 -14.02
N ALA A 18 13.25 0.06 -13.31
CA ALA A 18 13.15 0.79 -12.04
C ALA A 18 14.09 0.22 -10.97
N ILE A 19 14.17 -1.12 -10.85
CA ILE A 19 15.07 -1.79 -9.88
C ILE A 19 16.55 -1.57 -10.24
N THR A 20 16.87 -1.30 -11.51
CA THR A 20 18.25 -1.03 -11.93
C THR A 20 18.67 0.43 -11.77
N ASN A 21 17.70 1.33 -11.55
CA ASN A 21 17.98 2.75 -11.32
C ASN A 21 18.43 2.97 -9.87
N GLN A 22 19.74 3.09 -9.68
CA GLN A 22 20.35 3.26 -8.36
C GLN A 22 19.79 4.48 -7.60
N ALA A 23 19.51 5.60 -8.29
CA ALA A 23 18.98 6.80 -7.64
C ALA A 23 17.57 6.58 -7.06
N LEU A 24 16.77 5.73 -7.70
CA LEU A 24 15.43 5.34 -7.24
C LEU A 24 15.54 4.35 -6.07
N VAL A 25 16.33 3.28 -6.23
CA VAL A 25 16.50 2.24 -5.21
C VAL A 25 17.07 2.79 -3.90
N GLU A 26 18.07 3.67 -3.97
CA GLU A 26 18.64 4.28 -2.77
C GLU A 26 17.61 5.10 -1.97
N ARG A 27 16.68 5.77 -2.66
CA ARG A 27 15.60 6.53 -2.01
C ARG A 27 14.55 5.62 -1.39
N ILE A 28 14.22 4.50 -2.04
CA ILE A 28 13.35 3.46 -1.47
C ILE A 28 13.95 2.89 -0.20
N VAL A 29 15.24 2.52 -0.24
CA VAL A 29 15.93 1.94 0.93
C VAL A 29 16.02 2.94 2.09
N ARG A 30 16.17 4.23 1.80
CA ARG A 30 16.10 5.29 2.81
C ARG A 30 14.68 5.61 3.31
N GLY A 31 13.65 5.09 2.65
CA GLY A 31 12.24 5.36 2.97
C GLY A 31 11.76 6.75 2.53
N GLU A 32 12.47 7.40 1.59
CA GLU A 32 12.07 8.71 1.04
C GLU A 32 10.92 8.58 0.05
N ILE A 33 10.87 7.45 -0.67
CA ILE A 33 9.80 7.07 -1.58
C ILE A 33 9.43 5.61 -1.32
N PHE A 34 8.20 5.23 -1.64
CA PHE A 34 7.64 3.92 -1.31
C PHE A 34 7.01 3.23 -2.53
N THR A 35 7.21 3.81 -3.71
CA THR A 35 6.62 3.41 -4.99
C THR A 35 7.66 3.39 -6.09
N LEU A 36 7.58 2.44 -7.02
CA LEU A 36 8.45 2.33 -8.19
C LEU A 36 7.95 3.18 -9.36
N GLY A 37 6.63 3.27 -9.53
CA GLY A 37 5.96 4.01 -10.59
C GLY A 37 5.87 5.52 -10.36
N ARG A 38 5.34 6.23 -11.35
CA ARG A 38 5.29 7.70 -11.37
C ARG A 38 4.00 8.29 -10.82
N LYS A 39 2.86 7.61 -10.95
CA LYS A 39 1.53 8.21 -10.76
C LYS A 39 0.62 7.27 -10.00
N TYR A 40 0.11 7.74 -8.86
CA TYR A 40 -0.82 6.99 -8.04
C TYR A 40 -2.05 7.83 -7.71
N LEU A 41 -3.19 7.17 -7.75
CA LEU A 41 -4.44 7.67 -7.23
C LEU A 41 -4.75 6.90 -5.95
N SER A 42 -4.73 7.60 -4.82
CA SER A 42 -5.15 7.06 -3.55
C SER A 42 -6.51 7.61 -3.14
N GLY A 43 -7.30 6.78 -2.48
CA GLY A 43 -8.59 7.15 -1.92
C GLY A 43 -8.80 6.46 -0.60
N SER A 44 -9.27 7.20 0.40
CA SER A 44 -9.59 6.63 1.71
C SER A 44 -10.98 7.03 2.15
N VAL A 45 -11.74 6.05 2.61
CA VAL A 45 -13.07 6.25 3.18
C VAL A 45 -13.12 5.66 4.58
N LYS A 46 -13.80 6.39 5.47
CA LYS A 46 -14.14 5.94 6.83
C LYS A 46 -15.65 5.70 6.85
N VAL A 47 -16.05 4.51 7.30
CA VAL A 47 -17.43 4.14 7.55
C VAL A 47 -17.58 3.89 9.05
N GLU A 48 -18.44 4.67 9.68
CA GLU A 48 -18.82 4.47 11.07
C GLU A 48 -20.01 3.50 11.11
N LEU A 49 -19.75 2.24 11.48
CA LEU A 49 -20.80 1.22 11.60
C LEU A 49 -21.47 1.27 12.99
N HIS A 50 -20.71 1.67 14.00
CA HIS A 50 -21.15 1.89 15.37
C HIS A 50 -20.25 2.95 16.03
N PRO A 51 -20.69 3.71 17.04
CA PRO A 51 -19.85 4.71 17.72
C PRO A 51 -18.52 4.17 18.25
N LEU A 52 -18.46 2.87 18.58
CA LEU A 52 -17.27 2.17 19.06
C LEU A 52 -16.58 1.32 17.96
N PHE A 53 -17.12 1.25 16.74
CA PHE A 53 -16.61 0.41 15.67
C PHE A 53 -16.58 1.15 14.32
N ASN A 54 -15.37 1.50 13.91
CA ASN A 54 -15.10 2.26 12.70
C ASN A 54 -14.31 1.41 11.73
N VAL A 55 -14.73 1.40 10.47
CA VAL A 55 -14.06 0.70 9.39
C VAL A 55 -13.46 1.72 8.44
N PHE A 56 -12.25 1.46 8.00
CA PHE A 56 -11.50 2.28 7.07
C PHE A 56 -11.13 1.41 5.88
N LEU A 57 -11.22 2.01 4.70
CA LEU A 57 -10.79 1.39 3.46
C LEU A 57 -9.95 2.40 2.71
N THR A 58 -8.66 2.11 2.57
CA THR A 58 -7.75 2.86 1.72
C THR A 58 -7.42 2.03 0.49
N SER A 59 -7.46 2.66 -0.67
CA SER A 59 -7.05 2.08 -1.94
C SER A 59 -5.98 2.97 -2.54
N ILE A 60 -4.85 2.39 -2.96
CA ILE A 60 -3.74 3.07 -3.61
C ILE A 60 -3.55 2.38 -4.95
N ASN A 61 -3.78 3.09 -6.05
CA ASN A 61 -3.78 2.49 -7.38
C ASN A 61 -2.76 3.20 -8.24
N ASN A 62 -1.89 2.43 -8.89
CA ASN A 62 -1.04 2.98 -9.93
C ASN A 62 -1.95 3.33 -11.13
N ILE A 63 -1.71 4.47 -11.77
CA ILE A 63 -2.51 4.94 -12.92
C ILE A 63 -1.88 4.49 -14.24
N ALA A 64 -0.57 4.24 -14.24
CA ALA A 64 0.17 3.81 -15.42
C ALA A 64 -0.05 2.31 -15.73
N ASP A 65 -0.37 1.51 -14.71
CA ASP A 65 -0.78 0.11 -14.88
C ASP A 65 -2.07 -0.21 -14.09
N PRO A 66 -2.83 -1.26 -14.45
CA PRO A 66 -4.03 -1.64 -13.72
C PRO A 66 -3.69 -2.46 -12.47
N SER A 67 -2.90 -1.89 -11.55
CA SER A 67 -2.53 -2.53 -10.29
C SER A 67 -2.59 -1.56 -9.10
N GLY A 68 -2.68 -2.13 -7.90
CA GLY A 68 -2.80 -1.34 -6.68
C GLY A 68 -2.73 -2.16 -5.41
N ILE A 69 -2.98 -1.48 -4.30
CA ILE A 69 -3.07 -2.03 -2.97
C ILE A 69 -4.40 -1.61 -2.34
N LEU A 70 -5.05 -2.56 -1.68
CA LEU A 70 -6.22 -2.35 -0.86
C LEU A 70 -5.88 -2.58 0.62
N GLN A 71 -6.23 -1.62 1.47
CA GLN A 71 -5.94 -1.62 2.90
C GLN A 71 -7.21 -1.41 3.73
N PRO A 72 -8.02 -2.47 3.92
CA PRO A 72 -9.08 -2.44 4.92
C PRO A 72 -8.50 -2.56 6.32
N TYR A 73 -8.96 -1.72 7.23
CA TYR A 73 -8.72 -1.90 8.66
C TYR A 73 -9.90 -1.41 9.48
N ALA A 74 -10.04 -1.91 10.69
CA ALA A 74 -11.08 -1.52 11.62
C ALA A 74 -10.45 -1.13 12.96
N VAL A 75 -11.10 -0.19 13.63
CA VAL A 75 -10.79 0.26 14.98
C VAL A 75 -12.01 0.00 15.84
N TRP A 76 -11.82 -0.80 16.89
CA TRP A 76 -12.85 -1.18 17.85
C TRP A 76 -12.46 -0.74 19.27
N ASP A 77 -13.22 0.19 19.83
CA ASP A 77 -13.16 0.54 21.24
C ASP A 77 -13.90 -0.52 22.08
N LEU A 78 -13.15 -1.50 22.61
CA LEU A 78 -13.68 -2.61 23.42
C LEU A 78 -14.18 -2.11 24.78
N THR A 79 -13.43 -1.19 25.39
CA THR A 79 -13.78 -0.51 26.64
C THR A 79 -13.22 0.92 26.61
N LYS A 80 -13.45 1.71 27.65
CA LYS A 80 -12.86 3.06 27.77
C LYS A 80 -11.33 3.09 27.78
N SER A 81 -10.69 1.95 28.09
CA SER A 81 -9.24 1.84 28.24
C SER A 81 -8.61 0.87 27.25
N PHE A 82 -9.39 0.19 26.41
CA PHE A 82 -8.89 -0.79 25.44
C PHE A 82 -9.43 -0.51 24.05
N GLN A 83 -8.51 -0.38 23.10
CA GLN A 83 -8.81 -0.26 21.68
C GLN A 83 -8.09 -1.36 20.91
N LEU A 84 -8.84 -2.04 20.04
CA LEU A 84 -8.33 -3.06 19.15
C LEU A 84 -8.33 -2.50 17.72
N THR A 85 -7.18 -2.51 17.07
CA THR A 85 -7.04 -2.18 15.65
C THR A 85 -6.62 -3.44 14.90
N PHE A 86 -7.29 -3.77 13.81
CA PHE A 86 -6.93 -4.92 12.98
C PHE A 86 -7.22 -4.63 11.52
N GLY A 87 -6.47 -5.25 10.62
CA GLY A 87 -6.63 -5.02 9.20
C GLY A 87 -5.63 -5.82 8.38
N GLY A 88 -5.51 -5.45 7.12
CA GLY A 88 -4.55 -6.07 6.23
C GLY A 88 -4.26 -5.21 5.02
N THR A 89 -3.23 -5.62 4.30
CA THR A 89 -2.81 -5.04 3.03
C THR A 89 -2.88 -6.14 1.99
N MET A 90 -3.65 -5.90 0.94
CA MET A 90 -3.85 -6.84 -0.17
C MET A 90 -3.45 -6.15 -1.47
N PRO A 91 -2.32 -6.52 -2.08
CA PRO A 91 -2.00 -6.08 -3.43
C PRO A 91 -2.92 -6.77 -4.44
N TRP A 92 -3.19 -6.08 -5.54
CA TRP A 92 -3.97 -6.59 -6.66
C TRP A 92 -3.36 -6.07 -7.97
N GLY A 93 -3.46 -6.85 -9.05
CA GLY A 93 -2.89 -6.49 -10.35
C GLY A 93 -2.69 -7.70 -11.25
N GLY A 94 -2.45 -7.46 -12.53
CA GLY A 94 -2.05 -8.49 -13.49
C GLY A 94 -0.55 -8.80 -13.42
N SER A 95 -0.10 -9.87 -14.07
CA SER A 95 1.34 -10.15 -14.24
C SER A 95 2.04 -8.99 -14.96
N GLU A 96 3.30 -8.74 -14.61
CA GLU A 96 4.14 -7.64 -15.13
C GLU A 96 3.63 -6.23 -14.74
N THR A 97 2.91 -6.13 -13.61
CA THR A 97 2.55 -4.85 -12.99
C THR A 97 3.28 -4.69 -11.66
N GLU A 98 3.37 -3.46 -11.15
CA GLU A 98 4.11 -3.18 -9.90
C GLU A 98 3.58 -3.99 -8.72
N PHE A 99 2.25 -4.01 -8.55
CA PHE A 99 1.61 -4.67 -7.42
C PHE A 99 1.12 -6.09 -7.73
N GLY A 100 0.91 -6.44 -9.01
CA GLY A 100 0.65 -7.82 -9.44
C GLY A 100 1.90 -8.69 -9.54
N GLY A 101 3.06 -8.05 -9.60
CA GLY A 101 4.38 -8.65 -9.59
C GLY A 101 5.01 -8.71 -10.99
N PHE A 102 6.33 -8.53 -11.02
CA PHE A 102 7.13 -8.49 -12.25
C PHE A 102 8.43 -9.27 -12.08
N THR A 103 9.03 -9.67 -13.20
CA THR A 103 10.26 -10.46 -13.19
C THR A 103 11.47 -9.59 -12.86
N MET A 104 12.27 -9.97 -11.86
CA MET A 104 13.49 -9.24 -11.52
C MET A 104 14.55 -9.41 -12.61
N PRO A 105 15.13 -8.32 -13.13
CA PRO A 105 16.17 -8.39 -14.17
C PRO A 105 17.34 -9.29 -13.77
N GLY A 106 17.72 -10.21 -14.66
CA GLY A 106 18.87 -11.09 -14.42
C GLY A 106 18.59 -12.28 -13.48
N THR A 107 17.34 -12.51 -13.07
CA THR A 107 16.93 -13.70 -12.31
C THR A 107 15.63 -14.28 -12.86
N GLU A 108 15.28 -15.51 -12.44
CA GLU A 108 13.97 -16.11 -12.71
C GLU A 108 12.94 -15.83 -11.58
N PHE A 109 13.29 -14.97 -10.62
CA PHE A 109 12.42 -14.64 -9.49
C PHE A 109 11.47 -13.49 -9.83
N GLN A 110 10.24 -13.59 -9.35
CA GLN A 110 9.26 -12.50 -9.43
C GLN A 110 9.30 -11.68 -8.14
N PHE A 111 9.32 -10.36 -8.28
CA PHE A 111 9.05 -9.44 -7.19
C PHE A 111 7.54 -9.22 -7.13
N GLN A 112 6.91 -9.65 -6.04
CA GLN A 112 5.49 -9.42 -5.80
C GLN A 112 5.30 -8.96 -4.34
N PRO A 113 4.56 -7.86 -4.09
CA PRO A 113 4.17 -7.48 -2.74
C PRO A 113 3.35 -8.60 -2.08
N SER A 114 3.57 -8.82 -0.78
CA SER A 114 2.87 -9.87 -0.04
C SER A 114 1.54 -9.39 0.54
N VAL A 115 0.58 -10.31 0.66
CA VAL A 115 -0.61 -10.08 1.48
C VAL A 115 -0.18 -10.11 2.95
N ASN A 116 -0.56 -9.08 3.70
CA ASN A 116 -0.30 -9.02 5.13
C ASN A 116 -1.57 -8.75 5.93
N ALA A 117 -1.55 -9.16 7.19
CA ALA A 117 -2.58 -8.87 8.16
C ALA A 117 -1.92 -8.44 9.47
N PHE A 118 -2.59 -7.59 10.23
CA PHE A 118 -2.10 -7.10 11.50
C PHE A 118 -3.21 -6.98 12.53
N LEU A 119 -2.81 -7.04 13.80
CA LEU A 119 -3.66 -6.85 14.95
C LEU A 119 -2.85 -6.14 16.05
N TRP A 120 -3.41 -5.06 16.57
CA TRP A 120 -2.83 -4.23 17.62
C TRP A 120 -3.86 -3.99 18.71
N LEU A 121 -3.47 -4.29 19.95
CA LEU A 121 -4.25 -3.96 21.14
C LEU A 121 -3.56 -2.81 21.86
N THR A 122 -4.27 -1.70 22.01
CA THR A 122 -3.79 -0.50 22.70
C THR A 122 -4.52 -0.33 24.02
N TYR A 123 -3.75 -0.09 25.08
CA TYR A 123 -4.26 0.19 26.42
C TYR A 123 -3.98 1.65 26.79
N TYR A 124 -5.01 2.36 27.26
CA TYR A 124 -4.94 3.74 27.71
C TYR A 124 -5.08 3.81 29.24
N PHE A 125 -4.14 4.50 29.89
CA PHE A 125 -4.07 4.68 31.36
C PHE A 125 -4.35 6.13 31.77
#